data_AF-A0A3G5U6B8-F1
#
_entry.id   AF-A0A3G5U6B8-F1
#
_cell.length_a   1.000
_cell.length_b   1.000
_cell.length_c   1.000
_cell.angle_alpha   90.00
_cell.angle_beta   90.00
_cell.angle_gamma   90.00
#
_symmetry.space_group_name_H-M   'P 1'
#
loop_
_entity.id
_entity.type
_entity.pdbx_description
1 polymer ?
#
loop_
_entity_poly.entity_id
_entity_poly.type
_entity_poly.pdbx_seq_one_letter_code
_entity_poly.pdbx_strand_id
1 'polypeptide(L)'
;MNKKKIVAALIGIIVLLVIINVVITKGKTTSTSEKMYTEKEYNTLVDEHFEEMQKLKSDKSVLETENKSLDAQVKRLKDELAKKEQPVVQQPVQQEQPKQQPAPQPETKEEPKQEQPTGAFANPVKSINKTDAMNKVKEKAKQDFQDDYMTQNFVADEQSKAFDFLNGVEIKSQEELNVMKKALRDFPNDFMTAKFVYEEQMKAKNKQG
;
A
#
# COMPACT_ATOMS: atom_id res chain seq x y z
N MET A 1 -23.56 -13.37 -26.21
CA MET A 1 -22.71 -12.19 -25.89
C MET A 1 -22.50 -12.11 -24.38
N ASN A 2 -21.28 -11.82 -23.89
CA ASN A 2 -20.94 -12.00 -22.48
C ASN A 2 -21.27 -10.76 -21.64
N LYS A 3 -22.29 -10.85 -20.76
CA LYS A 3 -22.88 -9.71 -20.02
C LYS A 3 -21.83 -8.85 -19.27
N LYS A 4 -20.80 -9.47 -18.70
CA LYS A 4 -19.70 -8.77 -17.98
C LYS A 4 -18.91 -7.79 -18.86
N LYS A 5 -18.75 -8.05 -20.17
CA LYS A 5 -18.07 -7.13 -21.10
C LYS A 5 -18.92 -5.91 -21.46
N ILE A 6 -20.25 -6.04 -21.45
CA ILE A 6 -21.19 -4.95 -21.75
C ILE A 6 -21.16 -3.90 -20.62
N VAL A 7 -21.17 -4.34 -19.36
CA VAL A 7 -21.15 -3.46 -18.19
C VAL A 7 -19.86 -2.64 -18.12
N ALA A 8 -18.70 -3.26 -18.39
CA ALA A 8 -17.41 -2.55 -18.42
C ALA A 8 -17.36 -1.46 -19.50
N ALA A 9 -17.88 -1.75 -20.71
CA ALA A 9 -17.95 -0.77 -21.79
C ALA A 9 -18.88 0.42 -21.48
N LEU A 10 -20.03 0.17 -20.84
CA LEU A 10 -20.98 1.21 -20.49
C LEU A 10 -20.45 2.18 -19.41
N ILE A 11 -19.70 1.67 -18.41
CA ILE A 11 -19.14 2.52 -17.34
C ILE A 11 -18.09 3.49 -17.89
N GLY A 12 -17.20 3.04 -18.79
CA GLY A 12 -16.19 3.91 -19.40
C GLY A 12 -16.79 5.08 -20.20
N ILE A 13 -17.88 4.83 -20.93
CA ILE A 13 -18.60 5.86 -21.70
C ILE A 13 -19.22 6.92 -20.78
N ILE A 14 -19.76 6.52 -19.62
CA ILE A 14 -20.39 7.45 -18.66
C ILE A 14 -19.36 8.42 -18.07
N VAL A 15 -18.16 7.94 -17.71
CA VAL A 15 -17.08 8.80 -17.19
C VAL A 15 -16.64 9.85 -18.22
N LEU A 16 -16.49 9.44 -19.49
CA LEU A 16 -16.10 10.33 -20.58
C LEU A 16 -17.12 11.45 -20.81
N LEU A 17 -18.42 11.13 -20.75
CA LEU A 17 -19.51 12.09 -20.94
C LEU A 17 -19.63 13.12 -19.81
N VAL A 18 -19.25 12.79 -18.57
CA VAL A 18 -19.23 13.75 -17.46
C VAL A 18 -18.18 14.84 -17.69
N ILE A 19 -16.99 14.47 -18.15
CA ILE A 19 -15.88 15.41 -18.40
C ILE A 19 -16.27 16.46 -19.45
N ILE A 20 -16.88 16.03 -20.57
CA ILE A 20 -17.30 16.92 -21.67
C ILE A 20 -18.29 18.00 -21.19
N ASN A 21 -19.25 17.64 -20.33
CA ASN A 21 -20.25 18.58 -19.83
C ASN A 21 -19.68 19.60 -18.81
N VAL A 22 -18.64 19.23 -18.06
CA VAL A 22 -17.94 20.14 -17.12
C VAL A 22 -17.11 21.19 -17.87
N VAL A 23 -16.52 20.83 -19.02
CA VAL A 23 -15.74 21.78 -19.84
C VAL A 23 -16.63 22.80 -20.54
N ILE A 24 -17.73 22.37 -21.17
CA ILE A 24 -18.62 23.26 -21.94
C ILE A 24 -19.30 24.32 -21.06
N THR A 25 -19.62 24.00 -19.80
CA THR A 25 -20.35 24.91 -18.90
C THR A 25 -19.51 26.05 -18.30
N LYS A 26 -18.17 26.04 -18.47
CA LYS A 26 -17.29 27.13 -18.02
C LYS A 26 -16.85 28.08 -19.14
N GLY A 27 -17.40 27.95 -20.35
CA GLY A 27 -17.14 28.83 -21.49
C GLY A 27 -17.75 30.24 -21.35
N LYS A 28 -17.34 31.04 -20.36
CA LYS A 28 -17.64 32.48 -20.32
C LYS A 28 -16.47 33.31 -19.81
N THR A 29 -16.03 34.21 -20.67
CA THR A 29 -14.77 34.96 -20.62
C THR A 29 -14.64 35.98 -19.48
N THR A 30 -13.48 36.03 -18.83
CA THR A 30 -12.84 37.26 -18.35
C THR A 30 -11.36 37.21 -18.67
N SER A 31 -10.79 38.34 -19.09
CA SER A 31 -9.36 38.46 -19.42
C SER A 31 -8.62 39.16 -18.28
N THR A 32 -7.57 38.52 -17.77
CA THR A 32 -6.58 39.12 -16.87
C THR A 32 -5.20 38.73 -17.38
N SER A 33 -4.36 39.71 -17.71
CA SER A 33 -3.01 39.47 -18.22
C SER A 33 -2.03 39.17 -17.09
N GLU A 34 -2.18 38.00 -16.46
CA GLU A 34 -1.09 37.41 -15.69
C GLU A 34 0.07 37.07 -16.63
N LYS A 35 1.32 37.15 -16.15
CA LYS A 35 2.47 36.63 -16.90
C LYS A 35 2.38 35.11 -16.92
N MET A 36 1.77 34.55 -17.95
CA MET A 36 1.91 33.12 -18.23
C MET A 36 3.39 32.84 -18.51
N TYR A 37 3.95 31.89 -17.76
CA TYR A 37 5.24 31.27 -18.09
C TYR A 37 5.15 30.71 -19.51
N THR A 38 6.24 30.80 -20.27
CA THR A 38 6.34 30.05 -21.52
C THR A 38 6.30 28.54 -21.22
N GLU A 39 5.81 27.74 -22.15
CA GLU A 39 5.72 26.29 -22.02
C GLU A 39 7.04 25.65 -21.55
N LYS A 40 8.18 26.16 -22.05
CA LYS A 40 9.51 25.74 -21.63
C LYS A 40 9.80 26.08 -20.16
N GLU A 41 9.46 27.28 -19.69
CA GLU A 41 9.66 27.67 -18.29
C GLU A 41 8.75 26.87 -17.36
N TYR A 42 7.50 26.61 -17.77
CA TYR A 42 6.57 25.75 -17.03
C TYR A 42 7.09 24.32 -16.91
N ASN A 43 7.52 23.71 -18.02
CA ASN A 43 8.08 22.35 -18.01
C ASN A 43 9.36 22.28 -17.15
N THR A 44 10.22 23.30 -17.23
CA THR A 44 11.43 23.39 -16.38
C THR A 44 11.07 23.42 -14.88
N LEU A 45 10.08 24.23 -14.51
CA LEU A 45 9.59 24.35 -13.13
C LEU A 45 8.93 23.05 -12.64
N VAL A 46 8.22 22.33 -13.51
CA VAL A 46 7.60 21.03 -13.21
C VAL A 46 8.64 19.93 -13.02
N ASP A 47 9.68 19.87 -13.87
CA ASP A 47 10.79 18.92 -13.72
C ASP A 47 11.59 19.19 -12.43
N GLU A 48 11.91 20.47 -12.15
CA GLU A 48 12.60 20.89 -10.93
C GLU A 48 11.81 20.53 -9.66
N HIS A 49 10.50 20.83 -9.64
CA HIS A 49 9.60 20.46 -8.55
C HIS A 49 9.37 18.94 -8.43
N PHE A 50 9.47 18.17 -9.53
CA PHE A 50 9.43 16.71 -9.48
C PHE A 50 10.67 16.13 -8.81
N GLU A 51 11.86 16.62 -9.17
CA GLU A 51 13.13 16.18 -8.56
C GLU A 51 13.23 16.60 -7.08
N GLU A 52 12.81 17.83 -6.72
CA GLU A 52 12.67 18.23 -5.32
C GLU A 52 11.73 17.29 -4.55
N MET A 53 10.60 16.89 -5.15
CA MET A 53 9.64 15.99 -4.52
C MET A 53 10.19 14.56 -4.35
N GLN A 54 10.97 14.04 -5.31
CA GLN A 54 11.67 12.75 -5.14
C GLN A 54 12.74 12.84 -4.05
N LYS A 55 13.51 13.93 -4.01
CA LYS A 55 14.51 14.17 -2.97
C LYS A 55 13.87 14.24 -1.59
N LEU A 56 12.83 15.05 -1.42
CA LEU A 56 12.09 15.19 -0.15
C LEU A 56 11.48 13.86 0.31
N LYS A 57 11.02 13.03 -0.63
CA LYS A 57 10.51 11.67 -0.35
C LYS A 57 11.62 10.71 0.07
N SER A 58 12.80 10.80 -0.51
CA SER A 58 14.00 10.07 -0.10
C SER A 58 14.43 10.48 1.32
N ASP A 59 14.58 11.78 1.56
CA ASP A 59 14.98 12.34 2.85
C ASP A 59 13.98 11.95 3.97
N LYS A 60 12.66 11.96 3.68
CA LYS A 60 11.62 11.46 4.59
C LYS A 60 11.79 9.96 4.90
N SER A 61 12.12 9.14 3.90
CA SER A 61 12.34 7.69 4.09
C SER A 61 13.56 7.39 4.98
N VAL A 62 14.62 8.20 4.85
CA VAL A 62 15.80 8.15 5.74
C VAL A 62 15.40 8.52 7.16
N LEU A 63 14.72 9.65 7.38
CA LEU A 63 14.24 10.08 8.70
C LEU A 63 13.28 9.06 9.35
N GLU A 64 12.38 8.45 8.58
CA GLU A 64 11.51 7.38 9.04
C GLU A 64 12.27 6.10 9.44
N THR A 65 13.48 5.89 8.91
CA THR A 65 14.34 4.75 9.27
C THR A 65 15.21 5.08 10.49
N GLU A 66 15.71 6.31 10.56
CA GLU A 66 16.48 6.83 11.69
C GLU A 66 15.65 6.85 12.98
N ASN A 67 14.41 7.38 12.95
CA ASN A 67 13.51 7.36 14.11
C ASN A 67 13.29 5.94 14.67
N LYS A 68 13.05 4.94 13.79
CA LYS A 68 12.91 3.53 14.20
C LYS A 68 14.19 2.96 14.82
N SER A 69 15.36 3.47 14.41
CA SER A 69 16.65 3.13 15.01
C SER A 69 16.86 3.79 16.37
N LEU A 70 16.42 5.04 16.55
CA LEU A 70 16.43 5.72 17.86
C LEU A 70 15.48 5.02 18.85
N ASP A 71 14.25 4.70 18.45
CA ASP A 71 13.28 3.96 19.29
C ASP A 71 13.87 2.62 19.78
N ALA A 72 14.53 1.88 18.89
CA ALA A 72 15.20 0.63 19.22
C ALA A 72 16.38 0.82 20.20
N GLN A 73 17.12 1.92 20.09
CA GLN A 73 18.22 2.25 21.01
C GLN A 73 17.71 2.73 22.37
N VAL A 74 16.71 3.61 22.41
CA VAL A 74 16.04 4.07 23.63
C VAL A 74 15.45 2.90 24.39
N LYS A 75 14.80 1.95 23.70
CA LYS A 75 14.33 0.71 24.33
C LYS A 75 15.48 -0.10 24.93
N ARG A 76 16.56 -0.36 24.19
CA ARG A 76 17.73 -1.12 24.69
C ARG A 76 18.35 -0.46 25.93
N LEU A 77 18.54 0.85 25.92
CA LEU A 77 19.10 1.59 27.07
C LEU A 77 18.18 1.54 28.30
N LYS A 78 16.85 1.58 28.09
CA LYS A 78 15.86 1.42 29.17
C LYS A 78 15.85 0.00 29.74
N ASP A 79 15.91 -1.01 28.86
CA ASP A 79 16.03 -2.43 29.24
C ASP A 79 17.37 -2.74 29.94
N GLU A 80 18.44 -1.97 29.66
CA GLU A 80 19.74 -2.09 30.34
C GLU A 80 19.76 -1.37 31.71
N LEU A 81 19.15 -0.19 31.83
CA LEU A 81 18.95 0.47 33.13
C LEU A 81 18.20 -0.43 34.10
N ALA A 82 17.07 -0.99 33.67
CA ALA A 82 16.24 -1.89 34.48
C ALA A 82 16.97 -3.17 34.94
N LYS A 83 18.07 -3.56 34.28
CA LYS A 83 18.94 -4.67 34.70
C LYS A 83 20.02 -4.26 35.69
N LYS A 84 20.42 -2.98 35.72
CA LYS A 84 21.43 -2.44 36.65
C LYS A 84 20.84 -2.06 38.02
N GLU A 85 19.52 -1.96 38.13
CA GLU A 85 18.81 -1.63 39.38
C GLU A 85 18.36 -2.84 40.21
N GLN A 86 18.68 -4.09 39.81
CA GLN A 86 18.35 -5.27 40.62
C GLN A 86 19.32 -5.44 41.81
N PRO A 87 18.84 -5.47 43.07
CA PRO A 87 19.69 -5.70 44.24
C PRO A 87 20.06 -7.18 44.39
N VAL A 88 21.32 -7.44 44.78
CA VAL A 88 21.84 -8.80 45.00
C VAL A 88 21.32 -9.37 46.32
N VAL A 89 20.51 -10.44 46.25
CA VAL A 89 20.08 -11.27 47.40
C VAL A 89 20.25 -12.76 47.04
N GLN A 90 20.52 -13.60 48.04
CA GLN A 90 21.25 -14.87 47.87
C GLN A 90 20.36 -16.13 47.98
N GLN A 91 20.81 -17.23 47.35
CA GLN A 91 20.40 -18.64 47.56
C GLN A 91 21.27 -19.31 48.66
N PRO A 92 21.02 -20.55 49.17
CA PRO A 92 20.36 -21.74 48.60
C PRO A 92 18.96 -22.02 49.22
N VAL A 93 18.34 -23.21 49.42
CA VAL A 93 18.73 -24.65 49.50
C VAL A 93 17.62 -25.58 48.92
N GLN A 94 17.87 -26.88 48.88
CA GLN A 94 17.06 -27.98 48.29
C GLN A 94 16.17 -28.70 49.34
N GLN A 95 15.11 -29.42 48.92
CA GLN A 95 15.05 -30.89 49.03
C GLN A 95 13.79 -31.55 48.40
N GLU A 96 14.07 -32.60 47.60
CA GLU A 96 13.43 -33.91 47.36
C GLU A 96 11.89 -34.15 47.20
N GLN A 97 11.62 -35.18 46.38
CA GLN A 97 10.32 -35.83 46.05
C GLN A 97 10.16 -37.14 46.87
N PRO A 98 9.03 -37.93 46.89
CA PRO A 98 8.37 -38.48 45.68
C PRO A 98 6.87 -38.88 45.69
N LYS A 99 6.28 -38.97 44.48
CA LYS A 99 5.23 -39.91 43.99
C LYS A 99 3.87 -40.07 44.70
N GLN A 100 2.77 -39.98 43.92
CA GLN A 100 1.96 -41.14 43.47
C GLN A 100 0.93 -40.77 42.38
N GLN A 101 0.48 -41.76 41.59
CA GLN A 101 -0.65 -41.71 40.63
C GLN A 101 -1.67 -42.81 41.01
N PRO A 102 -2.99 -42.59 40.77
CA PRO A 102 -3.71 -43.13 39.59
C PRO A 102 -4.53 -42.02 38.87
N ALA A 103 -5.29 -42.22 37.77
CA ALA A 103 -5.39 -43.23 36.69
C ALA A 103 -6.16 -42.60 35.47
N PRO A 104 -6.12 -43.16 34.24
CA PRO A 104 -6.65 -42.50 33.04
C PRO A 104 -7.96 -43.09 32.46
N GLN A 105 -8.78 -42.25 31.80
CA GLN A 105 -9.61 -42.48 30.59
C GLN A 105 -10.75 -41.44 30.48
N PRO A 106 -11.39 -41.24 29.29
CA PRO A 106 -10.96 -41.54 27.92
C PRO A 106 -10.94 -40.28 27.01
N GLU A 107 -10.65 -40.48 25.72
CA GLU A 107 -10.50 -39.43 24.70
C GLU A 107 -11.84 -38.82 24.25
N THR A 108 -11.88 -37.49 24.05
CA THR A 108 -12.85 -36.84 23.14
C THR A 108 -12.08 -36.31 21.93
N LYS A 109 -12.48 -36.75 20.75
CA LYS A 109 -11.76 -36.58 19.49
C LYS A 109 -12.22 -35.32 18.75
N GLU A 110 -11.76 -34.14 19.18
CA GLU A 110 -11.94 -32.92 18.38
C GLU A 110 -11.04 -32.94 17.13
N GLU A 111 -11.59 -32.48 16.01
CA GLU A 111 -10.81 -32.33 14.77
C GLU A 111 -9.73 -31.25 14.94
N PRO A 112 -8.52 -31.46 14.40
CA PRO A 112 -7.50 -30.42 14.37
C PRO A 112 -7.94 -29.32 13.41
N LYS A 113 -8.60 -28.28 13.93
CA LYS A 113 -8.60 -26.96 13.29
C LYS A 113 -7.16 -26.61 12.97
N GLN A 114 -6.88 -26.36 11.69
CA GLN A 114 -5.55 -25.98 11.26
C GLN A 114 -5.23 -24.58 11.78
N GLU A 115 -4.57 -24.51 12.94
CA GLU A 115 -3.84 -23.34 13.37
C GLU A 115 -2.72 -23.09 12.36
N GLN A 116 -3.02 -22.32 11.30
CA GLN A 116 -1.97 -21.84 10.40
C GLN A 116 -0.97 -21.02 11.23
N PRO A 117 0.35 -21.22 11.03
CA PRO A 117 1.35 -20.51 11.80
C PRO A 117 1.20 -19.01 11.61
N THR A 118 1.27 -18.25 12.71
CA THR A 118 0.98 -16.81 12.78
C THR A 118 2.04 -15.91 12.13
N GLY A 119 2.67 -16.37 11.05
CA GLY A 119 3.54 -15.57 10.20
C GLY A 119 2.71 -14.56 9.40
N ALA A 120 2.98 -13.27 9.60
CA ALA A 120 2.27 -12.19 8.93
C ALA A 120 2.32 -12.38 7.39
N PHE A 121 1.15 -12.35 6.75
CA PHE A 121 1.04 -12.58 5.31
C PHE A 121 1.83 -11.51 4.53
N ALA A 122 2.85 -11.94 3.78
CA ALA A 122 3.68 -11.03 3.02
C ALA A 122 2.88 -10.35 1.90
N ASN A 123 2.80 -9.02 1.95
CA ASN A 123 2.16 -8.22 0.89
C ASN A 123 2.96 -8.35 -0.43
N PRO A 124 2.37 -8.88 -1.52
CA PRO A 124 3.07 -9.13 -2.79
C PRO A 124 3.54 -7.86 -3.51
N VAL A 125 2.99 -6.69 -3.17
CA VAL A 125 3.43 -5.40 -3.74
C VAL A 125 4.87 -5.08 -3.32
N LYS A 126 5.29 -5.52 -2.13
CA LYS A 126 6.64 -5.29 -1.58
C LYS A 126 7.76 -5.99 -2.38
N SER A 127 7.43 -6.94 -3.26
CA SER A 127 8.35 -7.57 -4.20
C SER A 127 8.38 -6.92 -5.60
N ILE A 128 7.58 -5.88 -5.84
CA ILE A 128 7.56 -5.15 -7.12
C ILE A 128 8.57 -4.00 -7.06
N ASN A 129 9.53 -3.96 -7.99
CA ASN A 129 10.39 -2.78 -8.14
C ASN A 129 9.54 -1.58 -8.60
N LYS A 130 9.38 -0.58 -7.71
CA LYS A 130 8.58 0.61 -8.01
C LYS A 130 9.12 1.38 -9.22
N THR A 131 10.44 1.47 -9.40
CA THR A 131 11.04 2.19 -10.52
C THR A 131 10.67 1.55 -11.86
N ASP A 132 10.82 0.23 -12.00
CA ASP A 132 10.45 -0.50 -13.22
C ASP A 132 8.95 -0.44 -13.50
N ALA A 133 8.13 -0.47 -12.45
CA ALA A 133 6.68 -0.36 -12.56
C ALA A 133 6.24 1.05 -13.00
N MET A 134 6.81 2.10 -12.40
CA MET A 134 6.49 3.49 -12.74
C MET A 134 7.04 3.89 -14.11
N ASN A 135 8.16 3.32 -14.56
CA ASN A 135 8.64 3.50 -15.92
C ASN A 135 7.66 2.91 -16.95
N LYS A 136 7.10 1.71 -16.69
CA LYS A 136 6.05 1.11 -17.54
C LYS A 136 4.77 1.94 -17.56
N VAL A 137 4.39 2.53 -16.42
CA VAL A 137 3.28 3.49 -16.35
C VAL A 137 3.56 4.72 -17.20
N LYS A 138 4.73 5.36 -17.07
CA LYS A 138 5.11 6.55 -17.84
C LYS A 138 5.11 6.28 -19.36
N GLU A 139 5.68 5.14 -19.80
CA GLU A 139 5.66 4.78 -21.23
C GLU A 139 4.25 4.48 -21.74
N LYS A 140 3.37 3.86 -20.94
CA LYS A 140 1.96 3.69 -21.31
C LYS A 140 1.23 5.03 -21.37
N ALA A 141 1.47 5.94 -20.43
CA ALA A 141 0.83 7.25 -20.41
C ALA A 141 1.19 8.07 -21.66
N LYS A 142 2.46 8.07 -22.10
CA LYS A 142 2.89 8.67 -23.38
C LYS A 142 2.18 8.10 -24.61
N GLN A 143 1.87 6.80 -24.59
CA GLN A 143 1.19 6.11 -25.70
C GLN A 143 -0.32 6.41 -25.73
N ASP A 144 -0.97 6.44 -24.57
CA ASP A 144 -2.40 6.69 -24.42
C ASP A 144 -2.77 8.18 -24.58
N PHE A 145 -1.86 9.09 -24.19
CA PHE A 145 -2.09 10.54 -24.12
C PHE A 145 -0.99 11.31 -24.87
N GLN A 146 -0.89 11.08 -26.18
CA GLN A 146 0.09 11.74 -27.04
C GLN A 146 -0.06 13.28 -26.97
N ASP A 147 1.07 13.98 -26.82
CA ASP A 147 1.23 15.43 -26.64
C ASP A 147 0.47 16.08 -25.46
N ASP A 148 -0.41 15.36 -24.76
CA ASP A 148 -1.03 15.81 -23.49
C ASP A 148 -0.13 15.45 -22.29
N TYR A 149 0.97 16.18 -22.15
CA TYR A 149 1.92 16.03 -21.05
C TYR A 149 1.29 16.25 -19.66
N MET A 150 0.21 17.02 -19.56
CA MET A 150 -0.52 17.23 -18.30
C MET A 150 -1.24 15.96 -17.86
N THR A 151 -1.97 15.30 -18.76
CA THR A 151 -2.62 14.01 -18.46
C THR A 151 -1.58 12.89 -18.29
N GLN A 152 -0.48 12.89 -19.05
CA GLN A 152 0.63 11.95 -18.84
C GLN A 152 1.18 12.01 -17.39
N ASN A 153 1.48 13.22 -16.91
CA ASN A 153 2.02 13.44 -15.57
C ASN A 153 0.98 13.11 -14.48
N PHE A 154 -0.27 13.51 -14.65
CA PHE A 154 -1.36 13.17 -13.73
C PHE A 154 -1.55 11.65 -13.59
N VAL A 155 -1.57 10.91 -14.71
CA VAL A 155 -1.70 9.44 -14.69
C VAL A 155 -0.49 8.78 -14.01
N ALA A 156 0.73 9.26 -14.25
CA ALA A 156 1.93 8.74 -13.61
C ALA A 156 1.92 8.96 -12.07
N ASP A 157 1.45 10.11 -11.61
CA ASP A 157 1.36 10.44 -10.18
C ASP A 157 0.25 9.65 -9.46
N GLU A 158 -0.97 9.58 -10.02
CA GLU A 158 -2.07 8.80 -9.43
C GLU A 158 -1.76 7.29 -9.37
N GLN A 159 -1.10 6.74 -10.38
CA GLN A 159 -0.60 5.35 -10.35
C GLN A 159 0.52 5.17 -9.31
N SER A 160 1.37 6.18 -9.09
CA SER A 160 2.41 6.18 -8.05
C SER A 160 1.81 6.20 -6.63
N LYS A 161 0.78 7.03 -6.40
CA LYS A 161 0.00 7.06 -5.15
C LYS A 161 -0.74 5.75 -4.90
N ALA A 162 -1.37 5.19 -5.93
CA ALA A 162 -2.06 3.91 -5.84
C ALA A 162 -1.09 2.75 -5.52
N PHE A 163 0.11 2.75 -6.11
CA PHE A 163 1.17 1.82 -5.74
C PHE A 163 1.56 1.97 -4.26
N ASP A 164 1.80 3.19 -3.77
CA ASP A 164 2.25 3.41 -2.39
C ASP A 164 1.17 2.99 -1.37
N PHE A 165 -0.11 3.25 -1.66
CA PHE A 165 -1.23 2.71 -0.90
C PHE A 165 -1.20 1.18 -0.86
N LEU A 166 -1.15 0.53 -2.03
CA LEU A 166 -1.15 -0.93 -2.15
C LEU A 166 0.05 -1.57 -1.43
N ASN A 167 1.22 -0.92 -1.47
CA ASN A 167 2.45 -1.33 -0.78
C ASN A 167 2.36 -1.18 0.76
N GLY A 168 1.63 -0.16 1.22
CA GLY A 168 1.36 0.10 2.64
C GLY A 168 0.37 -0.86 3.29
N VAL A 169 -0.43 -1.61 2.51
CA VAL A 169 -1.44 -2.55 3.03
C VAL A 169 -0.79 -3.64 3.91
N GLU A 170 -1.29 -3.77 5.13
CA GLU A 170 -1.11 -4.93 5.99
C GLU A 170 -2.14 -6.01 5.61
N ILE A 171 -1.67 -7.23 5.32
CA ILE A 171 -2.51 -8.36 4.92
C ILE A 171 -2.76 -9.24 6.15
N LYS A 172 -4.02 -9.37 6.58
CA LYS A 172 -4.41 -10.00 7.86
C LYS A 172 -5.03 -11.38 7.68
N SER A 173 -5.35 -11.77 6.44
CA SER A 173 -5.96 -13.05 6.11
C SER A 173 -5.47 -13.61 4.77
N GLN A 174 -5.64 -14.93 4.59
CA GLN A 174 -5.33 -15.61 3.33
C GLN A 174 -6.27 -15.15 2.20
N GLU A 175 -7.49 -14.74 2.54
CA GLU A 175 -8.48 -14.12 1.65
C GLU A 175 -7.97 -12.76 1.14
N GLU A 176 -7.47 -11.89 2.03
CA GLU A 176 -6.85 -10.60 1.65
C GLU A 176 -5.64 -10.80 0.74
N LEU A 177 -4.79 -11.78 1.05
CA LEU A 177 -3.65 -12.14 0.20
C LEU A 177 -4.10 -12.59 -1.19
N ASN A 178 -5.20 -13.35 -1.27
CA ASN A 178 -5.77 -13.82 -2.53
C ASN A 178 -6.43 -12.70 -3.34
N VAL A 179 -7.14 -11.77 -2.69
CA VAL A 179 -7.70 -10.55 -3.33
C VAL A 179 -6.58 -9.68 -3.87
N MET A 180 -5.54 -9.39 -3.08
CA MET A 180 -4.38 -8.59 -3.48
C MET A 180 -3.63 -9.23 -4.67
N LYS A 181 -3.29 -10.52 -4.59
CA LYS A 181 -2.66 -11.27 -5.70
C LYS A 181 -3.52 -11.28 -6.96
N LYS A 182 -4.85 -11.40 -6.82
CA LYS A 182 -5.78 -11.34 -7.96
C LYS A 182 -5.79 -9.95 -8.60
N ALA A 183 -5.88 -8.89 -7.82
CA ALA A 183 -5.90 -7.52 -8.34
C ALA A 183 -4.64 -7.19 -9.14
N LEU A 184 -3.45 -7.48 -8.60
CA LEU A 184 -2.17 -7.19 -9.25
C LEU A 184 -1.93 -8.01 -10.52
N ARG A 185 -2.40 -9.27 -10.55
CA ARG A 185 -2.30 -10.14 -11.73
C ARG A 185 -3.28 -9.74 -12.83
N ASP A 186 -4.51 -9.38 -12.46
CA ASP A 186 -5.56 -9.05 -13.41
C ASP A 186 -5.38 -7.61 -13.98
N PHE A 187 -4.66 -6.74 -13.27
CA PHE A 187 -4.36 -5.34 -13.65
C PHE A 187 -2.85 -5.01 -13.56
N PRO A 188 -1.99 -5.62 -14.40
CA PRO A 188 -0.55 -5.49 -14.28
C PRO A 188 -0.05 -4.09 -14.67
N ASN A 189 0.58 -3.40 -13.72
CA ASN A 189 1.01 -2.00 -13.79
C ASN A 189 -0.14 -0.96 -13.85
N ASP A 190 -1.40 -1.39 -13.64
CA ASP A 190 -2.53 -0.47 -13.38
C ASP A 190 -2.92 -0.58 -11.90
N PHE A 191 -2.12 0.10 -11.08
CA PHE A 191 -2.25 0.16 -9.64
C PHE A 191 -3.51 0.91 -9.19
N MET A 192 -4.00 1.89 -9.97
CA MET A 192 -5.29 2.54 -9.70
C MET A 192 -6.45 1.54 -9.76
N THR A 193 -6.56 0.76 -10.84
CA THR A 193 -7.62 -0.26 -10.93
C THR A 193 -7.39 -1.41 -9.94
N ALA A 194 -6.13 -1.83 -9.72
CA ALA A 194 -5.82 -2.83 -8.71
C ALA A 194 -6.20 -2.36 -7.28
N LYS A 195 -5.98 -1.09 -6.94
CA LYS A 195 -6.40 -0.46 -5.68
C LYS A 195 -7.92 -0.48 -5.53
N PHE A 196 -8.65 0.02 -6.53
CA PHE A 196 -10.11 0.04 -6.52
C PHE A 196 -10.71 -1.38 -6.35
N VAL A 197 -10.17 -2.36 -7.10
CA VAL A 197 -10.62 -3.76 -7.02
C VAL A 197 -10.27 -4.40 -5.67
N TYR A 198 -9.13 -4.08 -5.07
CA TYR A 198 -8.81 -4.52 -3.71
C TYR A 198 -9.78 -3.92 -2.68
N GLU A 199 -9.98 -2.60 -2.71
CA GLU A 199 -10.84 -1.88 -1.75
C GLU A 199 -12.30 -2.34 -1.81
N GLU A 200 -12.92 -2.42 -3.00
CA GLU A 200 -14.31 -2.85 -3.11
C GLU A 200 -14.51 -4.33 -2.76
N GLN A 201 -13.53 -5.20 -3.05
CA GLN A 201 -13.59 -6.61 -2.63
C GLN A 201 -13.47 -6.75 -1.11
N MET A 202 -12.64 -5.95 -0.45
CA MET A 202 -12.52 -5.93 1.01
C MET A 202 -13.77 -5.36 1.69
N LYS A 203 -14.33 -4.28 1.14
CA LYS A 203 -15.60 -3.69 1.54
C LYS A 203 -16.79 -4.64 1.31
N ALA A 204 -16.72 -5.53 0.33
CA ALA A 204 -17.71 -6.59 0.11
C ALA A 204 -17.55 -7.76 1.10
N LYS A 205 -16.31 -8.21 1.37
CA LYS A 205 -16.00 -9.21 2.42
C LYS A 205 -16.54 -8.77 3.78
N ASN A 206 -16.29 -7.51 4.16
CA ASN A 206 -16.73 -6.92 5.43
C ASN A 206 -18.25 -6.62 5.50
N LYS A 207 -19.05 -7.10 4.54
CA LYS A 207 -20.52 -7.07 4.55
C LYS A 207 -21.16 -8.46 4.51
N GLN A 208 -20.34 -9.53 4.54
CA GLN A 208 -20.78 -10.93 4.47
C GLN A 208 -20.52 -11.71 5.78
N GLY A 209 -19.82 -11.09 6.74
CA GLY A 209 -19.74 -11.51 8.13
C GLY A 209 -20.31 -10.44 9.04
#